data_AF-A0AA38IPL0-F1
#
_entry.id   AF-A0AA38IPL0-F1
#
_cell.length_a   1.000
_cell.length_b   1.000
_cell.length_c   1.000
_cell.angle_alpha   90.00
_cell.angle_beta   90.00
_cell.angle_gamma   90.00
#
_symmetry.space_group_name_H-M   'P 1'
#
loop_
_entity.id
_entity.type
_entity.pdbx_description
1 polymer ?
#
loop_
_entity_poly.entity_id
_entity_poly.type
_entity_poly.pdbx_seq_one_letter_code
_entity_poly.pdbx_strand_id
1 'polypeptide(L)'
;MKNSSTVILQPKDVKQNISVTKSDVLHAVDPVKSGVAVSNTKMGRNGSLIIKCPNKDDVDKISVIAADKLSEKYVVKELPQLKPRVKVVGISGDELIKEDMLPNYIVNQNKDLFSDTTACEVIT
;
A
#
# COMPACT_ATOMS: atom_id res chain seq x y z
N MET A 1 7.59 -8.17 7.72
CA MET A 1 6.78 -8.40 6.49
C MET A 1 7.37 -7.56 5.36
N LYS A 2 7.63 -8.10 4.16
CA LYS A 2 8.10 -7.28 3.03
C LYS A 2 6.97 -6.34 2.59
N ASN A 3 7.15 -5.04 2.83
CA ASN A 3 6.24 -3.98 2.42
C ASN A 3 6.19 -3.93 0.90
N SER A 4 5.11 -4.44 0.32
CA SER A 4 4.90 -4.39 -1.13
C SER A 4 3.84 -3.36 -1.46
N SER A 5 4.21 -2.37 -2.26
CA SER A 5 3.29 -1.38 -2.82
C SER A 5 2.34 -2.09 -3.79
N THR A 6 1.04 -1.76 -3.72
CA THR A 6 -0.01 -2.47 -4.45
C THR A 6 -0.98 -1.47 -5.08
N VAL A 7 -1.39 -1.75 -6.31
CA VAL A 7 -2.46 -1.03 -7.03
C VAL A 7 -3.68 -1.92 -7.16
N ILE A 8 -4.86 -1.34 -7.01
CA ILE A 8 -6.15 -1.95 -7.33
C ILE A 8 -6.71 -1.24 -8.55
N LEU A 9 -7.05 -2.01 -9.58
CA LEU A 9 -7.94 -1.58 -10.64
C LEU A 9 -9.31 -2.19 -10.40
N GLN A 10 -10.27 -1.34 -10.07
CA GLN A 10 -11.64 -1.74 -9.81
C GLN A 10 -12.52 -1.32 -10.99
N PRO A 11 -13.20 -2.24 -11.69
CA PRO A 11 -14.16 -1.88 -12.72
C PRO A 11 -15.27 -1.02 -12.12
N LYS A 12 -15.74 -0.01 -12.87
CA LYS A 12 -16.94 0.74 -12.50
C LYS A 12 -18.19 -0.11 -12.64
N ASP A 13 -18.19 -1.07 -13.56
CA ASP A 13 -19.21 -2.12 -13.63
C ASP A 13 -18.92 -3.25 -12.64
N VAL A 14 -19.71 -3.30 -11.56
CA VAL A 14 -19.55 -4.29 -10.48
C VAL A 14 -19.89 -5.74 -10.90
N LYS A 15 -20.52 -5.94 -12.06
CA LYS A 15 -20.86 -7.28 -12.60
C LYS A 15 -19.77 -7.82 -13.52
N GLN A 16 -18.74 -7.03 -13.82
CA GLN A 16 -17.68 -7.43 -14.75
C GLN A 16 -16.90 -8.65 -14.25
N ASN A 17 -16.60 -9.56 -15.18
CA ASN A 17 -15.73 -10.71 -14.91
C ASN A 17 -14.25 -10.28 -14.88
N ILE A 18 -13.47 -10.85 -13.95
CA ILE A 18 -12.03 -10.58 -13.81
C ILE A 18 -11.22 -10.79 -15.11
N SER A 19 -11.65 -11.72 -15.97
CA SER A 19 -10.95 -12.02 -17.23
C SER A 19 -10.92 -10.81 -18.16
N VAL A 20 -12.00 -10.02 -18.17
CA VAL A 20 -12.07 -8.77 -18.95
C VAL A 20 -11.07 -7.76 -18.41
N THR A 21 -11.06 -7.56 -17.08
CA THR A 21 -10.10 -6.66 -16.42
C THR A 21 -8.65 -7.03 -16.70
N LYS A 22 -8.32 -8.33 -16.64
CA LYS A 22 -6.97 -8.81 -16.96
C LYS A 22 -6.59 -8.51 -18.41
N SER A 23 -7.50 -8.72 -19.35
CA SER A 23 -7.27 -8.44 -20.77
C SER A 23 -7.04 -6.95 -21.00
N ASP A 24 -7.91 -6.10 -20.47
CA ASP A 24 -7.80 -4.64 -20.61
C ASP A 24 -6.49 -4.11 -20.05
N VAL A 25 -6.08 -4.59 -18.86
CA VAL A 25 -4.81 -4.20 -18.25
C VAL A 25 -3.62 -4.66 -19.08
N LEU A 26 -3.64 -5.90 -19.59
CA LEU A 26 -2.54 -6.42 -20.42
C LEU A 26 -2.37 -5.60 -21.70
N HIS A 27 -3.48 -5.21 -22.35
CA HIS A 27 -3.45 -4.42 -23.58
C HIS A 27 -3.10 -2.94 -23.36
N ALA A 28 -3.60 -2.33 -22.28
CA ALA A 28 -3.38 -0.91 -22.04
C ALA A 28 -2.02 -0.61 -21.37
N VAL A 29 -1.64 -1.40 -20.36
CA VAL A 29 -0.49 -1.11 -19.50
C VAL A 29 0.76 -1.85 -19.95
N ASP A 30 0.64 -3.04 -20.57
CA ASP A 30 1.73 -3.95 -20.96
C ASP A 30 3.02 -3.76 -20.12
N PRO A 31 3.13 -4.45 -18.96
CA PRO A 31 4.19 -4.22 -17.99
C PRO A 31 5.61 -4.35 -18.56
N VAL A 32 5.78 -5.21 -19.57
CA VAL A 32 7.09 -5.45 -20.21
C VAL A 32 7.48 -4.25 -21.07
N LYS A 33 6.56 -3.72 -21.88
CA LYS A 33 6.81 -2.53 -22.71
C LYS A 33 6.98 -1.26 -21.88
N SER A 34 6.26 -1.17 -20.77
CA SER A 34 6.28 0.00 -19.87
C SER A 34 7.46 -0.02 -18.89
N GLY A 35 8.29 -1.07 -18.91
CA GLY A 35 9.44 -1.20 -18.03
C GLY A 35 9.06 -1.25 -16.55
N VAL A 36 7.90 -1.86 -16.24
CA VAL A 36 7.38 -1.95 -14.88
C VAL A 36 7.48 -3.39 -14.37
N ALA A 37 8.10 -3.57 -13.21
CA ALA A 37 8.18 -4.89 -12.59
C ALA A 37 6.90 -5.20 -11.80
N VAL A 38 6.29 -6.36 -12.10
CA VAL A 38 5.13 -6.88 -11.36
C VAL A 38 5.56 -8.13 -10.60
N SER A 39 5.38 -8.13 -9.28
CA SER A 39 5.71 -9.28 -8.43
C SER A 39 4.59 -10.32 -8.40
N ASN A 40 3.33 -9.87 -8.37
CA ASN A 40 2.19 -10.78 -8.35
C ASN A 40 0.91 -10.05 -8.78
N THR A 41 -0.09 -10.80 -9.25
CA THR A 41 -1.45 -10.29 -9.45
C THR A 41 -2.46 -11.17 -8.72
N LYS A 42 -3.49 -10.56 -8.14
CA LYS A 42 -4.57 -11.25 -7.43
C LYS A 42 -5.92 -10.75 -7.90
N MET A 43 -6.89 -11.65 -7.93
CA MET A 43 -8.29 -11.29 -8.14
C MET A 43 -8.84 -10.66 -6.85
N GLY A 44 -9.44 -9.48 -6.99
CA GLY A 44 -10.27 -8.84 -5.98
C GLY A 44 -11.76 -9.10 -6.22
N ARG A 45 -12.60 -8.49 -5.39
CA ARG A 45 -14.07 -8.58 -5.54
C ARG A 45 -14.55 -7.80 -6.77
N ASN A 46 -15.71 -8.16 -7.29
CA ASN A 46 -16.41 -7.43 -8.37
C ASN A 46 -15.51 -7.21 -9.61
N GLY A 47 -14.80 -8.24 -10.04
CA GLY A 47 -13.91 -8.17 -11.21
C GLY A 47 -12.65 -7.33 -11.02
N SER A 48 -12.34 -6.87 -9.80
CA SER A 48 -11.16 -6.03 -9.53
C SER A 48 -9.86 -6.82 -9.69
N LEU A 49 -8.82 -6.17 -10.20
CA LEU A 49 -7.48 -6.73 -10.28
C LEU A 49 -6.56 -6.00 -9.30
N ILE A 50 -5.85 -6.78 -8.48
CA ILE A 50 -4.86 -6.29 -7.52
C ILE A 50 -3.49 -6.61 -8.10
N ILE A 51 -2.65 -5.59 -8.30
CA ILE A 51 -1.31 -5.72 -8.87
C ILE A 51 -0.30 -5.33 -7.79
N LYS A 52 0.57 -6.26 -7.44
CA LYS A 52 1.61 -6.09 -6.45
C LYS A 52 2.94 -5.87 -7.17
N CYS A 53 3.62 -4.78 -6.84
CA CYS A 53 4.91 -4.41 -7.41
C CYS A 53 6.02 -4.51 -6.34
N PRO A 54 7.30 -4.63 -6.74
CA PRO A 54 8.40 -4.80 -5.81
C PRO A 54 8.80 -3.49 -5.10
N ASN A 55 8.56 -2.34 -5.73
CA ASN A 55 8.88 -1.01 -5.19
C ASN A 55 7.73 -0.01 -5.45
N LYS A 56 7.86 1.21 -4.93
CA LYS A 56 6.85 2.27 -5.07
C LYS A 56 6.85 2.88 -6.48
N ASP A 57 8.03 3.07 -7.09
CA ASP A 57 8.16 3.65 -8.42
C ASP A 57 7.40 2.84 -9.50
N ASP A 58 7.43 1.51 -9.40
CA ASP A 58 6.69 0.61 -10.28
C ASP A 58 5.17 0.72 -10.07
N VAL A 59 4.73 0.92 -8.82
CA VAL A 59 3.32 1.22 -8.53
C VAL A 59 2.91 2.54 -9.16
N ASP A 60 3.70 3.58 -8.98
CA ASP A 60 3.36 4.93 -9.45
C ASP A 60 3.25 4.96 -10.97
N LYS A 61 4.17 4.30 -11.67
CA LYS A 61 4.10 4.13 -13.13
C LYS A 61 2.82 3.40 -13.56
N ILE A 62 2.48 2.28 -12.93
CA ILE A 62 1.24 1.56 -13.26
C ILE A 62 0.01 2.41 -12.95
N SER A 63 -0.02 3.10 -11.81
CA SER A 63 -1.11 3.98 -11.42
C SER A 63 -1.34 5.06 -12.48
N VAL A 64 -0.27 5.72 -12.93
CA VAL A 64 -0.33 6.78 -13.95
C VAL A 64 -0.81 6.23 -15.28
N ILE A 65 -0.21 5.15 -15.79
CA ILE A 65 -0.57 4.58 -17.09
C ILE A 65 -2.02 4.05 -17.08
N ALA A 66 -2.43 3.39 -15.99
CA ALA A 66 -3.78 2.89 -15.85
C ALA A 66 -4.79 4.03 -15.69
N ALA A 67 -4.46 5.10 -14.95
CA ALA A 67 -5.34 6.26 -14.84
C ALA A 67 -5.49 6.96 -16.19
N ASP A 68 -4.41 7.09 -16.96
CA ASP A 68 -4.45 7.70 -18.30
C ASP A 68 -5.32 6.88 -19.27
N LYS A 69 -5.11 5.56 -19.34
CA LYS A 69 -5.73 4.72 -20.38
C LYS A 69 -7.05 4.05 -19.98
N LEU A 70 -7.30 3.87 -18.69
CA LEU A 70 -8.39 3.03 -18.18
C LEU A 70 -9.35 3.77 -17.24
N SER A 71 -9.12 5.05 -16.92
CA SER A 71 -9.96 5.81 -15.97
C SER A 71 -11.44 5.92 -16.36
N GLU A 72 -11.78 5.82 -17.64
CA GLU A 72 -13.18 5.82 -18.08
C GLU A 72 -13.94 4.61 -17.55
N LYS A 73 -13.33 3.42 -17.59
CA LYS A 73 -13.96 2.14 -17.22
C LYS A 73 -13.61 1.66 -15.82
N TYR A 74 -12.50 2.14 -15.27
CA TYR A 74 -11.94 1.65 -14.01
C TYR A 74 -11.66 2.79 -13.05
N VAL A 75 -11.74 2.48 -11.75
CA VAL A 75 -11.19 3.30 -10.69
C VAL A 75 -9.85 2.69 -10.30
N VAL A 76 -8.78 3.47 -10.48
CA VAL A 76 -7.42 3.07 -10.11
C VAL A 76 -7.12 3.62 -8.72
N LYS A 77 -6.71 2.74 -7.80
CA LYS A 77 -6.40 3.12 -6.41
C LYS A 77 -5.11 2.46 -5.97
N GLU A 78 -4.27 3.23 -5.30
CA GLU A 78 -3.17 2.65 -4.54
C GLU A 78 -3.69 2.14 -3.20
N LEU A 79 -3.28 0.92 -2.84
CA LEU A 79 -3.55 0.37 -1.53
C LEU A 79 -2.61 1.06 -0.53
N PRO A 80 -3.14 1.81 0.45
CA PRO A 80 -2.32 2.41 1.46
C PRO A 80 -1.58 1.32 2.22
N GLN A 81 -0.33 1.59 2.57
CA GLN A 81 0.42 0.70 3.44
C GLN A 81 -0.28 0.59 4.79
N LEU A 82 -0.31 -0.62 5.33
CA LEU A 82 -0.88 -0.88 6.64
C LEU A 82 -0.03 -0.16 7.68
N LYS A 83 -0.61 0.86 8.33
CA LYS A 83 0.01 1.55 9.46
C LYS A 83 -0.48 0.87 10.74
N PRO A 84 0.31 -0.03 11.36
CA PRO A 84 -0.13 -0.73 12.56
C PRO A 84 -0.40 0.27 13.68
N ARG A 85 -1.51 0.08 14.40
CA ARG A 85 -1.80 0.85 15.60
C ARG A 85 -1.07 0.20 16.77
N VAL A 86 -0.30 0.99 17.50
CA VAL A 86 0.43 0.54 18.68
C VAL A 86 -0.32 1.01 19.92
N LYS A 87 -0.55 0.10 20.87
CA LYS A 87 -1.07 0.43 22.20
C LYS A 87 0.09 0.43 23.17
N VAL A 88 0.29 1.55 23.85
CA VAL A 88 1.26 1.67 24.94
C VAL A 88 0.49 1.66 26.25
N VAL A 89 0.97 0.90 27.24
CA VAL A 89 0.34 0.79 28.57
C VAL A 89 1.35 1.05 29.67
N GLY A 90 0.85 1.38 30.87
CA GLY A 90 1.69 1.58 32.05
C GLY A 90 2.47 2.89 32.07
N ILE A 91 2.01 3.90 31.35
CA ILE A 91 2.58 5.26 31.39
C ILE A 91 1.70 6.13 32.27
N SER A 92 2.31 6.82 33.22
CA SER A 92 1.66 7.83 34.06
C SER A 92 1.69 9.22 33.39
N GLY A 93 0.74 10.09 33.73
CA GLY A 93 0.59 11.41 33.09
C GLY A 93 1.85 12.28 33.12
N ASP A 94 2.65 12.16 34.17
CA ASP A 94 3.88 12.94 34.36
C ASP A 94 5.04 12.42 33.48
N GLU A 95 4.98 11.17 33.03
CA GLU A 95 5.98 10.55 32.15
C GLU A 95 5.77 10.88 30.67
N LEU A 96 4.55 11.28 30.29
CA LEU A 96 4.22 11.73 28.93
C LEU A 96 4.80 13.11 28.59
N ILE A 97 5.12 13.92 29.61
CA ILE A 97 5.62 15.29 29.46
C ILE A 97 7.09 15.32 29.01
N LYS A 98 7.81 14.19 29.18
CA LYS A 98 9.19 14.06 28.73
C LYS A 98 9.20 13.51 27.30
N GLU A 99 9.32 14.40 26.32
CA GLU A 99 9.34 14.08 24.88
C GLU A 99 10.31 12.93 24.54
N ASP A 100 11.44 12.84 25.23
CA ASP A 100 12.47 11.83 24.99
C ASP A 100 12.13 10.42 25.53
N MET A 101 11.16 10.30 26.45
CA MET A 101 10.86 9.03 27.10
C MET A 101 9.82 8.20 26.33
N LEU A 102 8.82 8.86 25.75
CA LEU A 102 7.72 8.18 25.05
C LEU A 102 8.18 7.32 23.85
N PRO A 103 9.08 7.81 22.96
CA PRO A 103 9.69 6.99 21.91
C PRO A 103 10.35 5.71 22.45
N ASN A 104 11.10 5.85 23.54
CA ASN A 104 11.81 4.73 24.17
C ASN A 104 10.82 3.69 24.73
N TYR A 105 9.71 4.10 25.34
CA TYR A 105 8.66 3.18 25.79
C TYR A 105 8.00 2.45 24.60
N ILE A 106 7.71 3.16 23.51
CA ILE A 106 7.11 2.58 22.30
C ILE A 106 8.03 1.51 21.71
N VAL A 107 9.32 1.83 21.51
CA VAL A 107 10.30 0.87 20.97
C VAL A 107 10.46 -0.33 21.89
N ASN A 108 10.62 -0.11 23.20
CA ASN A 108 10.83 -1.19 24.17
C ASN A 108 9.64 -2.14 24.32
N GLN A 109 8.41 -1.63 24.25
CA GLN A 109 7.21 -2.48 24.33
C GLN A 109 6.91 -3.20 23.01
N ASN A 110 7.48 -2.76 21.89
CA ASN A 110 7.15 -3.26 20.55
C ASN A 110 8.42 -3.60 19.75
N LYS A 111 9.36 -4.33 20.36
CA LYS A 111 10.66 -4.71 19.74
C LYS A 111 10.54 -5.53 18.46
N ASP A 112 9.40 -6.19 18.25
CA ASP A 112 9.13 -6.93 17.01
C ASP A 112 8.76 -6.00 15.84
N LEU A 113 8.38 -4.74 16.13
CA LEU A 113 7.94 -3.73 15.16
C LEU A 113 8.96 -2.62 14.98
N PHE A 114 9.72 -2.28 16.03
CA PHE A 114 10.67 -1.18 16.03
C PHE A 114 12.06 -1.65 16.48
N SER A 115 13.09 -0.97 15.96
CA SER A 115 14.49 -1.19 16.33
C SER A 115 15.06 0.05 17.00
N ASP A 116 16.23 -0.07 17.62
CA ASP A 116 16.94 1.06 18.22
C ASP A 116 17.34 2.15 17.20
N THR A 117 17.26 1.84 15.90
CA THR A 117 17.50 2.79 14.80
C THR A 117 16.22 3.44 14.27
N THR A 118 15.06 3.09 14.82
CA THR A 118 13.77 3.62 14.37
C THR A 118 13.57 5.04 14.88
N ALA A 119 13.54 6.00 13.95
CA ALA A 119 13.18 7.39 14.27
C ALA A 119 11.68 7.48 14.60
N CYS A 120 11.38 8.12 15.72
CA CYS A 120 10.02 8.44 16.15
C CYS A 120 9.87 9.96 16.19
N GLU A 121 8.80 10.47 15.57
CA GLU A 121 8.46 11.88 15.57
C GLU A 121 7.04 12.04 16.12
N VAL A 122 6.85 12.98 17.04
CA VAL A 122 5.53 13.35 17.54
C VAL A 122 4.95 14.38 16.57
N ILE A 123 3.90 14.00 15.84
CA ILE A 123 3.20 14.90 14.92
C ILE A 123 2.07 15.58 15.72
N THR A 124 2.21 16.89 15.96
CA THR A 124 1.18 17.76 16.57
C THR A 124 0.25 18.36 15.53
#